data_AF-A0A6A6ZEL7-F1
#
_entry.id   AF-A0A6A6ZEL7-F1
#
_cell.length_a   1.000
_cell.length_b   1.000
_cell.length_c   1.000
_cell.angle_alpha   90.00
_cell.angle_beta   90.00
_cell.angle_gamma   90.00
#
_symmetry.space_group_name_H-M   'P 1'
#
loop_
_entity.id
_entity.type
_entity.pdbx_description
1 polymer ?
#
loop_
_entity_poly.entity_id
_entity_poly.type
_entity_poly.pdbx_seq_one_letter_code
_entity_poly.pdbx_strand_id
1 'polypeptide(L)'
;MRLCINYIFFLLPYLPYALSAPPPPPVTKHVRRSGCQNPDDSDYAFVFFYIEKDRTFDFVIRTQYRTYYPKALESALRLDSFSIGGLTKANACGWQKAHSVYSPSWGFGGRRGDILWKSHSNDVRGREAVSPDHTSSLPGPPPSSDILNNVTRILENNDPAADMYQTSTICLGYACGFLGLYIIFILFRQTIDRKLETPSHDDHAEGIEMETIRPSSTVKLNSISELPSTITIPREARINTREYSRNTELDPPPRYSSGSSLRC
;
A
#
# COMPACT_ATOMS: atom_id res chain seq x y z
N MET A 1 1.28 -19.07 -30.40
CA MET A 1 0.36 -18.11 -29.76
C MET A 1 -0.72 -18.75 -28.89
N ARG A 2 -1.46 -19.78 -29.36
CA ARG A 2 -2.54 -20.44 -28.58
C ARG A 2 -2.10 -20.99 -27.21
N LEU A 3 -0.87 -21.51 -27.10
CA LEU A 3 -0.31 -22.04 -25.84
C LEU A 3 -0.08 -20.96 -24.75
N CYS A 4 0.32 -19.73 -25.12
CA CYS A 4 0.59 -18.67 -24.14
C CYS A 4 -0.68 -18.00 -23.63
N ILE A 5 -1.68 -17.80 -24.51
CA ILE A 5 -2.99 -17.27 -24.11
C ILE A 5 -3.67 -18.26 -23.17
N ASN A 6 -3.62 -19.56 -23.48
CA ASN A 6 -4.14 -20.59 -22.59
C ASN A 6 -3.42 -20.60 -21.24
N TYR A 7 -2.11 -20.36 -21.18
CA TYR A 7 -1.36 -20.30 -19.91
C TYR A 7 -1.78 -19.12 -19.01
N ILE A 8 -2.06 -17.95 -19.59
CA ILE A 8 -2.54 -16.77 -18.83
C ILE A 8 -3.95 -17.04 -18.29
N PHE A 9 -4.85 -17.59 -19.11
CA PHE A 9 -6.19 -18.00 -18.66
C PHE A 9 -6.16 -19.16 -17.67
N PHE A 10 -5.15 -20.05 -17.74
CA PHE A 10 -4.94 -21.11 -16.77
C PHE A 10 -4.44 -20.56 -15.43
N LEU A 11 -3.64 -19.48 -15.42
CA LEU A 11 -3.11 -18.86 -14.19
C LEU A 11 -4.12 -17.95 -13.47
N LEU A 12 -5.03 -17.32 -14.21
CA LEU A 12 -6.10 -16.45 -13.67
C LEU A 12 -6.97 -17.09 -12.56
N PRO A 13 -7.40 -18.36 -12.64
CA PRO A 13 -8.13 -19.02 -11.56
C PRO A 13 -7.26 -19.45 -10.35
N TYR A 14 -5.92 -19.38 -10.44
CA TYR A 14 -5.05 -19.62 -9.27
C TYR A 14 -4.76 -18.34 -8.47
N LEU A 15 -4.99 -17.15 -9.04
CA LEU A 15 -4.95 -15.88 -8.29
C LEU A 15 -5.87 -15.86 -7.06
N PRO A 16 -7.13 -16.32 -7.10
CA PRO A 16 -7.98 -16.37 -5.90
C PRO A 16 -7.46 -17.32 -4.82
N TYR A 17 -6.68 -18.36 -5.16
CA TYR A 17 -6.06 -19.24 -4.15
C TYR A 17 -4.86 -18.59 -3.45
N ALA A 18 -4.12 -17.71 -4.13
CA ALA A 18 -3.10 -16.88 -3.49
C ALA A 18 -3.70 -15.74 -2.64
N LEU A 19 -4.93 -15.35 -2.97
CA LEU A 19 -5.69 -14.27 -2.32
C LEU A 19 -6.58 -14.79 -1.17
N SER A 20 -6.89 -16.08 -1.16
CA SER A 20 -7.54 -16.79 -0.06
C SER A 20 -6.58 -16.87 1.11
N ALA A 21 -6.59 -15.86 1.98
CA ALA A 21 -5.92 -15.94 3.28
C ALA A 21 -6.37 -17.23 3.98
N PRO A 22 -5.43 -18.09 4.43
CA PRO A 22 -5.80 -19.32 5.12
C PRO A 22 -6.74 -18.99 6.29
N PRO A 23 -7.75 -19.83 6.56
CA PRO A 23 -8.65 -19.60 7.67
C PRO A 23 -7.81 -19.39 8.94
N PRO A 24 -8.11 -18.37 9.76
CA PRO A 24 -7.33 -18.09 10.94
C PRO A 24 -7.29 -19.37 11.79
N PRO A 25 -6.09 -19.85 12.18
CA PRO A 25 -5.99 -21.07 12.97
C PRO A 25 -6.84 -20.94 14.24
N PRO A 26 -7.47 -22.02 14.71
CA PRO A 26 -8.29 -21.99 15.92
C PRO A 26 -7.48 -21.35 17.06
N VAL A 27 -8.08 -20.34 17.69
CA VAL A 27 -7.48 -19.58 18.80
C VAL A 27 -7.34 -20.50 20.00
N THR A 28 -6.26 -21.28 20.02
CA THR A 28 -5.80 -21.94 21.23
C THR A 28 -5.26 -20.83 22.15
N LYS A 29 -5.89 -20.63 23.32
CA LYS A 29 -5.50 -19.67 24.36
C LYS A 29 -4.16 -20.05 25.03
N HIS A 30 -3.18 -20.52 24.28
CA HIS A 30 -1.81 -20.46 24.74
C HIS A 30 -1.38 -19.01 24.62
N VAL A 31 -1.17 -18.35 25.76
CA VAL A 31 -0.44 -17.08 25.84
C VAL A 31 0.95 -17.35 25.27
N ARG A 32 1.09 -17.26 23.94
CA ARG A 32 2.38 -17.34 23.27
C ARG A 32 3.16 -16.14 23.76
N ARG A 33 4.19 -16.41 24.56
CA ARG A 33 5.19 -15.40 24.93
C ARG A 33 5.78 -14.87 23.63
N SER A 34 5.45 -13.64 23.28
CA SER A 34 6.05 -12.97 22.14
C SER A 34 7.51 -12.69 22.49
N GLY A 35 8.42 -13.17 21.65
CA GLY A 35 9.86 -12.91 21.80
C GLY A 35 10.21 -11.42 21.66
N CYS A 36 11.49 -11.12 21.51
CA CYS A 36 11.92 -9.75 21.23
C CYS A 36 11.31 -9.23 19.92
N GLN A 37 10.78 -8.02 19.98
CA GLN A 37 10.37 -7.24 18.83
C GLN A 37 11.59 -6.46 18.36
N ASN A 38 12.15 -6.82 17.21
CA ASN A 38 13.21 -6.02 16.63
C ASN A 38 12.57 -4.76 16.00
N PRO A 39 12.90 -3.53 16.44
CA PRO A 39 12.38 -2.33 15.80
C PRO A 39 12.84 -2.21 14.34
N ASP A 40 13.96 -2.85 13.99
CA ASP A 40 14.49 -2.92 12.64
C ASP A 40 13.85 -4.06 11.82
N ASP A 41 12.88 -4.81 12.40
CA ASP A 41 12.17 -5.86 11.66
C ASP A 41 11.42 -5.23 10.49
N SER A 42 11.88 -5.58 9.29
CA SER A 42 11.29 -5.10 8.06
C SER A 42 9.93 -5.70 7.80
N ASP A 43 9.34 -6.54 8.65
CA ASP A 43 8.04 -7.15 8.40
C ASP A 43 6.85 -6.41 9.04
N TYR A 44 7.10 -5.67 10.11
CA TYR A 44 6.05 -5.05 10.92
C TYR A 44 6.39 -3.60 11.26
N ALA A 45 5.37 -2.82 11.59
CA ALA A 45 5.51 -1.55 12.27
C ALA A 45 5.01 -1.66 13.71
N PHE A 46 5.63 -0.88 14.58
CA PHE A 46 5.36 -0.86 16.01
C PHE A 46 4.96 0.55 16.45
N VAL A 47 3.81 0.66 17.12
CA VAL A 47 3.35 1.92 17.73
C VAL A 47 3.42 1.75 19.24
N PHE A 48 4.39 2.41 19.87
CA PHE A 48 4.59 2.34 21.32
C PHE A 48 3.79 3.43 22.02
N PHE A 49 3.09 3.06 23.09
CA PHE A 49 2.29 3.98 23.87
C PHE A 49 2.18 3.55 25.33
N TYR A 50 1.80 4.48 26.20
CA TYR A 50 1.63 4.26 27.63
C TYR A 50 0.60 5.26 28.20
N ILE A 51 0.16 5.04 29.43
CA ILE A 51 -0.75 5.93 30.14
C ILE A 51 0.10 6.79 31.08
N GLU A 52 0.10 8.11 30.91
CA GLU A 52 0.97 9.00 31.69
C GLU A 52 0.70 8.92 33.21
N LYS A 53 -0.56 8.73 33.58
CA LYS A 53 -1.02 8.58 34.97
C LYS A 53 -0.73 7.20 35.56
N ASP A 54 -0.53 6.19 34.71
CA ASP A 54 -0.32 4.81 35.10
C ASP A 54 0.83 4.20 34.29
N ARG A 55 2.06 4.41 34.77
CA ARG A 55 3.28 3.87 34.15
C ARG A 55 3.56 2.42 34.55
N THR A 56 2.58 1.70 35.10
CA THR A 56 2.73 0.28 35.45
C THR A 56 2.91 -0.59 34.20
N PHE A 57 2.43 -0.13 33.04
CA PHE A 57 2.47 -0.88 31.80
C PHE A 57 2.92 -0.02 30.63
N ASP A 58 3.81 -0.58 29.81
CA ASP A 58 4.03 -0.15 28.44
C ASP A 58 3.19 -0.99 27.49
N PHE A 59 2.76 -0.38 26.40
CA PHE A 59 2.01 -1.03 25.36
C PHE A 59 2.65 -0.80 23.99
N VAL A 60 2.46 -1.78 23.11
CA VAL A 60 2.86 -1.72 21.71
C VAL A 60 1.74 -2.28 20.85
N ILE A 61 1.40 -1.57 19.78
CA ILE A 61 0.63 -2.15 18.68
C ILE A 61 1.62 -2.64 17.63
N ARG A 62 1.60 -3.94 17.33
CA ARG A 62 2.32 -4.51 16.19
C ARG A 62 1.37 -4.66 15.01
N THR A 63 1.70 -4.05 13.89
CA THR A 63 0.87 -4.10 12.68
C THR A 63 1.71 -4.40 11.44
N GLN A 64 1.08 -4.96 10.40
CA GLN A 64 1.74 -5.28 9.13
C GLN A 64 1.78 -4.06 8.18
N TYR A 65 0.99 -3.03 8.45
CA TYR A 65 0.92 -1.80 7.67
C TYR A 65 2.00 -0.83 8.15
N ARG A 66 2.83 -0.31 7.24
CA ARG A 66 4.07 0.38 7.65
C ARG A 66 4.15 1.84 7.28
N THR A 67 3.35 2.30 6.32
CA THR A 67 3.58 3.60 5.72
C THR A 67 2.70 4.66 6.37
N TYR A 68 1.38 4.45 6.40
CA TYR A 68 0.45 5.48 6.85
C TYR A 68 -0.27 5.09 8.14
N TYR A 69 -0.68 3.83 8.24
CA TYR A 69 -1.48 3.33 9.34
C TYR A 69 -0.86 3.50 10.74
N PRO A 70 0.46 3.27 10.96
CA PRO A 70 1.06 3.53 12.28
C PRO A 70 0.89 4.98 12.75
N LYS A 71 1.01 5.95 11.83
CA LYS A 71 0.84 7.39 12.15
C LYS A 71 -0.63 7.75 12.45
N ALA A 72 -1.56 7.11 11.75
CA ALA A 72 -2.98 7.24 12.04
C ALA A 72 -3.29 6.71 13.45
N LEU A 73 -2.74 5.54 13.80
CA LEU A 73 -2.88 4.97 15.14
C LEU A 73 -2.25 5.84 16.23
N GLU A 74 -1.05 6.40 16.02
CA GLU A 74 -0.45 7.34 16.98
C GLU A 74 -1.36 8.55 17.24
N SER A 75 -1.99 9.08 16.19
CA SER A 75 -2.91 10.21 16.30
C SER A 75 -4.17 9.82 17.07
N ALA A 76 -4.76 8.66 16.76
CA ALA A 76 -5.94 8.16 17.47
C ALA A 76 -5.66 7.85 18.95
N LEU A 77 -4.50 7.26 19.25
CA LEU A 77 -4.05 7.02 20.62
C LEU A 77 -3.88 8.33 21.41
N ARG A 78 -3.33 9.38 20.80
CA ARG A 78 -3.22 10.71 21.43
C ARG A 78 -4.58 11.32 21.74
N LEU A 79 -5.57 11.15 20.84
CA LEU A 79 -6.94 11.62 21.07
C LEU A 79 -7.59 10.93 22.26
N ASP A 80 -7.28 9.65 22.48
CA ASP A 80 -7.74 8.87 23.63
C ASP A 80 -6.83 9.02 24.87
N SER A 81 -6.05 10.10 24.95
CA SER A 81 -5.18 10.46 26.09
C SER A 81 -4.06 9.46 26.41
N PHE A 82 -3.62 8.68 25.42
CA PHE A 82 -2.39 7.91 25.54
C PHE A 82 -1.18 8.74 25.12
N SER A 83 -0.05 8.53 25.80
CA SER A 83 1.22 9.13 25.45
C SER A 83 1.96 8.23 24.47
N ILE A 84 2.54 8.82 23.43
CA ILE A 84 3.34 8.09 22.43
C ILE A 84 4.80 8.09 22.88
N GLY A 85 5.47 6.94 22.73
CA GLY A 85 6.90 6.81 22.98
C GLY A 85 7.63 6.13 21.81
N GLY A 86 8.90 5.83 22.01
CA GLY A 86 9.73 5.16 21.01
C GLY A 86 10.14 3.76 21.46
N LEU A 87 10.09 2.79 20.54
CA LEU A 87 10.67 1.48 20.77
C LEU A 87 12.19 1.57 20.57
N THR A 88 12.95 1.42 21.65
CA THR A 88 14.42 1.36 21.60
C THR A 88 14.89 -0.10 21.62
N LYS A 89 16.11 -0.36 21.15
CA LYS A 89 16.72 -1.70 21.23
C LYS A 89 16.79 -2.23 22.66
N ALA A 90 16.96 -1.35 23.65
CA ALA A 90 16.95 -1.71 25.06
C ALA A 90 15.58 -2.26 25.52
N ASN A 91 14.49 -1.80 24.90
CA ASN A 91 13.11 -2.16 25.26
C ASN A 91 12.44 -3.07 24.22
N ALA A 92 13.22 -3.63 23.30
CA ALA A 92 12.77 -4.55 22.26
C ALA A 92 12.20 -5.86 22.84
N CYS A 93 12.60 -6.24 24.04
CA CYS A 93 12.36 -7.58 24.60
C CYS A 93 11.37 -7.60 25.76
N GLY A 94 10.75 -8.77 25.96
CA GLY A 94 9.84 -9.04 27.08
C GLY A 94 8.37 -8.67 26.85
N TRP A 95 7.97 -8.46 25.60
CA TRP A 95 6.60 -8.13 25.24
C TRP A 95 5.67 -9.34 25.35
N GLN A 96 4.44 -9.12 25.81
CA GLN A 96 3.42 -10.15 25.90
C GLN A 96 2.23 -9.77 25.05
N LYS A 97 1.78 -10.68 24.20
CA LYS A 97 0.60 -10.48 23.38
C LYS A 97 -0.66 -10.57 24.25
N ALA A 98 -1.41 -9.48 24.35
CA ALA A 98 -2.72 -9.46 24.99
C ALA A 98 -3.82 -9.92 24.03
N HIS A 99 -3.87 -9.33 22.84
CA HIS A 99 -4.99 -9.52 21.93
C HIS A 99 -4.58 -9.34 20.46
N SER A 100 -5.33 -9.94 19.54
CA SER A 100 -5.23 -9.66 18.10
C SER A 100 -6.55 -9.09 17.64
N VAL A 101 -6.49 -7.91 17.02
CA VAL A 101 -7.68 -7.24 16.50
C VAL A 101 -7.83 -7.57 15.02
N TYR A 102 -9.00 -8.08 14.69
CA TYR A 102 -9.40 -8.37 13.33
C TYR A 102 -10.70 -7.62 13.03
N SER A 103 -10.76 -6.94 11.90
CA SER A 103 -11.99 -6.37 11.36
C SER A 103 -12.62 -7.36 10.38
N PRO A 104 -13.95 -7.56 10.46
CA PRO A 104 -14.69 -8.38 9.51
C PRO A 104 -14.93 -7.69 8.15
N SER A 105 -14.40 -6.48 7.93
CA SER A 105 -14.58 -5.74 6.67
C SER A 105 -14.18 -6.58 5.46
N TRP A 106 -15.04 -6.60 4.44
CA TRP A 106 -14.84 -7.34 3.18
C TRP A 106 -13.58 -6.86 2.44
N GLY A 107 -12.68 -7.78 2.13
CA GLY A 107 -11.46 -7.51 1.36
C GLY A 107 -10.18 -7.76 2.16
N PHE A 108 -9.11 -8.04 1.43
CA PHE A 108 -7.76 -8.40 1.89
C PHE A 108 -7.33 -7.80 3.23
N GLY A 109 -6.91 -8.65 4.17
CA GLY A 109 -6.24 -8.23 5.40
C GLY A 109 -7.17 -7.76 6.52
N GLY A 110 -8.00 -8.66 7.05
CA GLY A 110 -8.83 -8.36 8.23
C GLY A 110 -8.02 -8.04 9.50
N ARG A 111 -6.75 -8.43 9.59
CA ARG A 111 -5.92 -8.16 10.78
C ARG A 111 -5.54 -6.68 10.84
N ARG A 112 -5.98 -5.99 11.89
CA ARG A 112 -5.65 -4.57 12.18
C ARG A 112 -4.32 -4.46 12.92
N GLY A 113 -4.08 -5.35 13.89
CA GLY A 113 -2.83 -5.42 14.63
C GLY A 113 -2.90 -6.37 15.82
N ASP A 114 -1.77 -6.56 16.47
CA ASP A 114 -1.67 -7.20 17.78
C ASP A 114 -1.41 -6.15 18.85
N ILE A 115 -2.10 -6.26 19.97
CA ILE A 115 -1.84 -5.47 21.18
C ILE A 115 -0.86 -6.28 22.03
N LEU A 116 0.30 -5.69 22.30
CA LEU A 116 1.34 -6.20 23.17
C LEU A 116 1.49 -5.29 24.38
N TRP A 117 1.93 -5.86 25.50
CA TRP A 117 2.18 -5.13 26.73
C TRP A 117 3.41 -5.65 27.45
N LYS A 118 3.98 -4.81 28.31
CA LYS A 118 5.09 -5.12 29.20
C LYS A 118 4.85 -4.42 30.54
N SER A 119 5.06 -5.12 31.65
CA SER A 119 4.86 -4.56 32.99
C SER A 119 6.17 -4.02 33.58
N HIS A 120 6.09 -2.82 34.15
CA HIS A 120 7.11 -2.18 34.98
C HIS A 120 6.82 -2.43 36.45
N SER A 121 6.89 -3.67 36.89
CA SER A 121 6.83 -3.97 38.31
C SER A 121 8.17 -3.56 38.95
N ASN A 122 8.14 -2.54 39.81
CA ASN A 122 9.29 -2.06 40.60
C ASN A 122 9.89 -3.15 41.52
N ASP A 123 9.23 -4.29 41.65
CA ASP A 123 9.49 -5.25 42.72
C ASP A 123 10.57 -6.29 42.39
N VAL A 124 11.12 -6.34 41.16
CA VAL A 124 12.20 -7.32 40.89
C VAL A 124 13.27 -6.78 39.93
N ARG A 125 14.41 -6.40 40.55
CA ARG A 125 15.73 -6.47 39.92
C ARG A 125 15.89 -7.87 39.31
N GLY A 126 15.79 -7.99 37.98
CA GLY A 126 16.02 -9.25 37.25
C GLY A 126 14.85 -9.80 36.41
N ARG A 127 13.73 -9.09 36.26
CA ARG A 127 12.59 -9.56 35.41
C ARG A 127 12.57 -9.03 33.98
N GLU A 128 13.37 -8.02 33.67
CA GLU A 128 13.51 -7.52 32.30
C GLU A 128 14.24 -8.58 31.47
N ALA A 129 13.58 -9.10 30.44
CA ALA A 129 14.24 -9.92 29.45
C ALA A 129 15.26 -9.05 28.71
N VAL A 130 16.53 -9.14 29.09
CA VAL A 130 17.64 -8.40 28.45
C VAL A 130 18.06 -9.07 27.14
N SER A 131 17.75 -10.36 26.97
CA SER A 131 18.10 -11.15 25.79
C SER A 131 16.86 -11.78 25.14
N PRO A 132 16.85 -12.00 23.81
CA PRO A 132 15.85 -12.82 23.12
C PRO A 132 15.66 -14.22 23.68
N ASP A 133 16.69 -14.78 24.30
CA ASP A 133 16.64 -16.11 24.90
C ASP A 133 16.12 -16.09 26.34
N HIS A 134 15.95 -14.89 26.93
CA HIS A 134 15.49 -14.74 28.31
C HIS A 134 13.97 -14.67 28.39
N THR A 135 13.32 -15.83 28.56
CA THR A 135 11.93 -15.86 28.99
C THR A 135 11.82 -15.37 30.44
N SER A 136 11.23 -14.20 30.67
CA SER A 136 10.86 -13.77 32.03
C SER A 136 10.00 -14.87 32.66
N SER A 137 10.42 -15.38 33.83
CA SER A 137 9.86 -16.60 34.42
C SER A 137 8.41 -16.42 34.89
N LEU A 138 8.00 -15.19 35.18
CA LEU A 138 6.66 -14.84 35.64
C LEU A 138 6.14 -13.62 34.87
N PRO A 139 5.14 -13.78 33.98
CA PRO A 139 4.44 -12.63 33.44
C PRO A 139 3.81 -11.86 34.61
N GLY A 140 3.96 -10.53 34.64
CA GLY A 140 3.24 -9.70 35.61
C GLY A 140 1.72 -9.88 35.49
N PRO A 141 0.93 -9.28 36.39
CA PRO A 141 -0.52 -9.25 36.19
C PRO A 141 -0.84 -8.59 34.84
N PRO A 142 -1.85 -9.07 34.10
CA PRO A 142 -2.24 -8.46 32.84
C PRO A 142 -2.80 -7.04 33.08
N PRO A 143 -2.74 -6.16 32.07
CA PRO A 143 -3.36 -4.85 32.13
C PRO A 143 -4.88 -4.98 32.26
N SER A 144 -5.54 -3.91 32.72
CA SER A 144 -7.00 -3.91 32.90
C SER A 144 -7.72 -4.13 31.56
N SER A 145 -8.88 -4.80 31.63
CA SER A 145 -9.73 -5.05 30.46
C SER A 145 -10.18 -3.76 29.79
N ASP A 146 -10.38 -2.69 30.55
CA ASP A 146 -10.88 -1.41 30.03
C ASP A 146 -9.85 -0.75 29.10
N ILE A 147 -8.56 -0.80 29.46
CA ILE A 147 -7.49 -0.31 28.59
C ILE A 147 -7.43 -1.14 27.31
N LEU A 148 -7.46 -2.46 27.43
CA LEU A 148 -7.40 -3.36 26.27
C LEU A 148 -8.61 -3.21 25.35
N ASN A 149 -9.81 -3.02 25.90
CA ASN A 149 -11.03 -2.77 25.16
C ASN A 149 -10.98 -1.41 24.46
N ASN A 150 -10.45 -0.38 25.11
CA ASN A 150 -10.29 0.93 24.49
C ASN A 150 -9.33 0.88 23.29
N VAL A 151 -8.15 0.26 23.45
CA VAL A 151 -7.18 0.10 22.36
C VAL A 151 -7.74 -0.78 21.25
N THR A 152 -8.48 -1.83 21.58
CA THR A 152 -9.19 -2.65 20.58
C THR A 152 -10.15 -1.82 19.75
N ARG A 153 -10.97 -0.99 20.40
CA ARG A 153 -11.90 -0.07 19.72
C ARG A 153 -11.17 0.94 18.83
N ILE A 154 -10.04 1.48 19.25
CA ILE A 154 -9.20 2.34 18.40
C ILE A 154 -8.79 1.58 17.14
N LEU A 155 -8.31 0.34 17.27
CA LEU A 155 -7.90 -0.49 16.13
C LEU A 155 -9.05 -0.90 15.21
N GLU A 156 -10.25 -1.09 15.75
CA GLU A 156 -11.45 -1.41 14.96
C GLU A 156 -11.97 -0.19 14.18
N ASN A 157 -11.93 0.99 14.80
CA ASN A 157 -12.43 2.23 14.20
C ASN A 157 -11.45 2.89 13.22
N ASN A 158 -10.19 2.45 13.20
CA ASN A 158 -9.19 2.98 12.28
C ASN A 158 -8.86 1.93 11.23
N ASP A 159 -9.28 2.18 9.99
CA ASP A 159 -8.98 1.30 8.87
C ASP A 159 -7.63 1.66 8.23
N PRO A 160 -6.81 0.66 7.84
CA PRO A 160 -5.54 0.86 7.13
C PRO A 160 -5.76 1.20 5.65
N ALA A 161 -6.77 2.02 5.35
CA ALA A 161 -7.24 2.29 3.99
C ALA A 161 -6.12 2.83 3.09
N ALA A 162 -5.32 3.78 3.59
CA ALA A 162 -4.22 4.38 2.83
C ALA A 162 -3.14 3.36 2.41
N ASP A 163 -2.71 2.47 3.32
CA ASP A 163 -1.74 1.40 2.98
C ASP A 163 -2.35 0.38 1.99
N MET A 164 -3.65 0.08 2.12
CA MET A 164 -4.36 -0.79 1.17
C MET A 164 -4.46 -0.16 -0.22
N TYR A 165 -4.74 1.14 -0.31
CA TYR A 165 -4.76 1.87 -1.57
C TYR A 165 -3.39 1.93 -2.21
N GLN A 166 -2.33 2.20 -1.44
CA GLN A 166 -0.95 2.20 -1.94
C GLN A 166 -0.59 0.83 -2.53
N THR A 167 -0.84 -0.25 -1.78
CA THR A 167 -0.55 -1.62 -2.22
C THR A 167 -1.33 -1.96 -3.49
N SER A 168 -2.63 -1.64 -3.52
CA SER A 168 -3.49 -1.87 -4.67
C SER A 168 -3.04 -1.09 -5.91
N THR A 169 -2.57 0.15 -5.71
CA THR A 169 -2.02 1.00 -6.79
C THR A 169 -0.72 0.42 -7.35
N ILE A 170 0.17 -0.08 -6.49
CA ILE A 170 1.39 -0.76 -6.90
C ILE A 170 1.07 -2.02 -7.73
N CYS A 171 0.15 -2.86 -7.23
CA CYS A 171 -0.29 -4.06 -7.94
C CYS A 171 -0.92 -3.72 -9.30
N LEU A 172 -1.77 -2.69 -9.37
CA LEU A 172 -2.36 -2.23 -10.61
C LEU A 172 -1.29 -1.69 -11.57
N GLY A 173 -0.31 -0.96 -11.07
CA GLY A 173 0.83 -0.48 -11.85
C GLY A 173 1.61 -1.63 -12.51
N TYR A 174 1.92 -2.69 -11.75
CA TYR A 174 2.56 -3.88 -12.29
C TYR A 174 1.67 -4.60 -13.32
N ALA A 175 0.38 -4.73 -13.06
CA ALA A 175 -0.57 -5.36 -13.99
C ALA A 175 -0.66 -4.58 -15.31
N CYS A 176 -0.76 -3.25 -15.25
CA CYS A 176 -0.77 -2.38 -16.42
C CYS A 176 0.57 -2.44 -17.18
N GLY A 177 1.70 -2.43 -16.48
CA GLY A 177 3.03 -2.56 -17.09
C GLY A 177 3.22 -3.89 -17.81
N PHE A 178 2.80 -4.99 -17.17
CA PHE A 178 2.81 -6.32 -17.77
C PHE A 178 1.92 -6.39 -19.01
N LEU A 179 0.71 -5.83 -18.96
CA LEU A 179 -0.20 -5.75 -20.10
C LEU A 179 0.41 -4.94 -21.26
N GLY A 180 1.06 -3.81 -20.95
CA GLY A 180 1.76 -3.00 -21.95
C GLY A 180 2.88 -3.77 -22.66
N LEU A 181 3.75 -4.45 -21.90
CA LEU A 181 4.80 -5.31 -22.47
C LEU A 181 4.21 -6.44 -23.32
N TYR A 182 3.10 -7.03 -22.88
CA TYR A 182 2.41 -8.08 -23.61
C TYR A 182 1.89 -7.59 -24.97
N ILE A 183 1.31 -6.39 -25.02
CA ILE A 183 0.87 -5.77 -26.28
C ILE A 183 2.06 -5.51 -27.23
N ILE A 184 3.16 -4.96 -26.71
CA ILE A 184 4.39 -4.73 -27.51
C ILE A 184 4.90 -6.05 -28.09
N PHE A 185 4.89 -7.14 -27.30
CA PHE A 185 5.32 -8.45 -27.76
C PHE A 185 4.44 -8.99 -28.90
N ILE A 186 3.12 -8.78 -28.84
CA ILE A 186 2.19 -9.13 -29.92
C ILE A 186 2.52 -8.36 -31.21
N LEU A 187 2.71 -7.04 -31.10
CA LEU A 187 3.05 -6.19 -32.26
C LEU A 187 4.39 -6.57 -32.88
N PHE A 188 5.39 -6.87 -32.05
CA PHE A 188 6.70 -7.33 -32.50
C PHE A 188 6.61 -8.65 -33.27
N ARG A 189 5.83 -9.61 -32.77
CA ARG A 189 5.57 -10.89 -33.46
C ARG A 189 4.91 -10.67 -34.82
N GLN A 190 3.85 -9.86 -34.88
CA GLN A 190 3.18 -9.54 -36.15
C GLN A 190 4.12 -8.91 -37.17
N THR A 191 5.08 -8.09 -36.72
CA THR A 191 6.07 -7.46 -37.60
C THR A 191 7.06 -8.48 -38.17
N ILE A 192 7.48 -9.46 -37.37
CA ILE A 192 8.36 -10.55 -37.82
C ILE A 192 7.63 -11.45 -38.82
N ASP A 193 6.40 -11.86 -38.49
CA ASP A 193 5.63 -12.77 -39.33
C ASP A 193 5.37 -12.13 -40.71
N ARG A 194 5.05 -10.84 -40.76
CA ARG A 194 4.89 -10.08 -42.02
C ARG A 194 6.16 -9.99 -42.86
N LYS A 195 7.35 -9.97 -42.24
CA LYS A 195 8.62 -9.96 -42.99
C LYS A 195 8.95 -11.32 -43.60
N LEU A 196 8.54 -12.40 -42.95
CA LEU A 196 8.74 -13.77 -43.45
C LEU A 196 7.80 -14.11 -44.62
N GLU A 197 6.62 -13.48 -44.69
CA GLU A 197 5.67 -13.64 -45.80
C GLU A 197 6.00 -12.76 -47.02
N THR A 198 7.12 -12.02 -47.02
CA THR A 198 7.56 -11.33 -48.24
C THR A 198 7.79 -12.39 -49.32
N PRO A 199 7.06 -12.36 -50.45
CA PRO A 199 7.16 -13.41 -51.44
C PRO A 199 8.60 -13.49 -51.90
N SER A 200 9.16 -14.71 -51.85
CA SER A 200 10.21 -15.11 -52.78
C SER A 200 9.66 -14.81 -54.17
N HIS A 201 9.97 -13.63 -54.69
CA HIS A 201 9.80 -13.36 -56.10
C HIS A 201 10.80 -14.32 -56.75
N ASP A 202 10.31 -15.48 -57.13
CA ASP A 202 11.05 -16.41 -57.96
C ASP A 202 11.62 -15.60 -59.12
N ASP A 203 12.95 -15.63 -59.22
CA ASP A 203 13.79 -15.18 -60.33
C ASP A 203 13.54 -16.05 -61.58
N HIS A 204 12.27 -16.16 -61.97
CA HIS A 204 11.82 -16.74 -63.23
C HIS A 204 11.00 -15.70 -63.99
N ALA A 205 11.68 -14.59 -64.32
CA ALA A 205 11.34 -13.81 -65.51
C ALA A 205 12.35 -14.17 -66.61
N GLU A 206 12.03 -15.23 -67.36
CA GLU A 206 12.43 -15.32 -68.76
C GLU A 206 11.95 -14.04 -69.48
N GLY A 207 12.82 -13.46 -70.31
CA GLY A 207 12.42 -12.68 -71.48
C GLY A 207 11.79 -11.30 -71.25
N ILE A 208 12.64 -10.27 -71.18
CA ILE A 208 12.22 -8.87 -71.41
C ILE A 208 12.03 -8.70 -72.93
N GLU A 209 10.81 -8.89 -73.43
CA GLU A 209 10.39 -8.31 -74.72
C GLU A 209 9.96 -6.85 -74.48
N MET A 210 10.63 -5.93 -75.16
CA MET A 210 10.34 -4.49 -75.14
C MET A 210 9.00 -4.21 -75.82
N GLU A 211 7.94 -4.01 -75.05
CA GLU A 211 6.71 -3.42 -75.59
C GLU A 211 6.74 -1.89 -75.51
N THR A 212 6.33 -1.30 -76.63
CA THR A 212 6.73 0.00 -77.14
C THR A 212 6.03 1.16 -76.42
N ILE A 213 6.79 2.21 -76.13
CA ILE A 213 6.32 3.47 -75.53
C ILE A 213 5.24 4.10 -76.41
N ARG A 214 4.02 4.24 -75.88
CA ARG A 214 2.94 5.03 -76.48
C ARG A 214 2.76 6.34 -75.70
N PRO A 215 3.16 7.51 -76.23
CA PRO A 215 3.00 8.78 -75.53
C PRO A 215 1.53 9.22 -75.60
N SER A 216 0.83 9.22 -74.46
CA SER A 216 -0.47 9.90 -74.35
C SER A 216 -0.28 11.33 -73.88
N SER A 217 -0.84 12.22 -74.68
CA SER A 217 -0.75 13.66 -74.68
C SER A 217 -1.29 14.33 -73.41
N THR A 218 -0.55 15.33 -72.94
CA THR A 218 -1.00 16.63 -72.43
C THR A 218 -2.44 16.72 -71.88
N VAL A 219 -2.57 16.69 -70.56
CA VAL A 219 -3.71 17.30 -69.86
C VAL A 219 -3.22 18.56 -69.12
N LYS A 220 -3.90 19.66 -69.44
CA LYS A 220 -3.63 21.05 -69.09
C LYS A 220 -3.42 21.28 -67.59
N LEU A 221 -2.36 22.04 -67.26
CA LEU A 221 -2.32 22.89 -66.08
C LEU A 221 -3.49 23.88 -66.15
N ASN A 222 -4.34 23.90 -65.11
CA ASN A 222 -5.07 25.09 -64.72
C ASN A 222 -4.73 25.42 -63.27
N SER A 223 -4.05 26.55 -63.14
CA SER A 223 -3.73 27.29 -61.93
C SER A 223 -4.96 28.05 -61.40
N ILE A 224 -5.36 27.78 -60.15
CA ILE A 224 -6.14 28.67 -59.27
C ILE A 224 -5.62 28.34 -57.85
N SER A 225 -4.67 29.07 -57.28
CA SER A 225 -4.76 30.40 -56.63
C SER A 225 -5.72 30.42 -55.42
N GLU A 226 -5.16 30.74 -54.26
CA GLU A 226 -5.80 31.18 -52.99
C GLU A 226 -6.59 30.07 -52.22
N LEU A 227 -6.40 29.81 -50.93
CA LEU A 227 -6.03 30.65 -49.78
C LEU A 227 -5.58 29.74 -48.61
N PRO A 228 -4.59 30.12 -47.78
CA PRO A 228 -4.17 29.30 -46.64
C PRO A 228 -5.07 29.56 -45.41
N SER A 229 -5.82 28.55 -44.96
CA SER A 229 -6.44 28.60 -43.64
C SER A 229 -5.40 28.23 -42.58
N THR A 230 -4.77 29.25 -42.03
CA THR A 230 -4.03 29.24 -40.77
C THR A 230 -4.93 28.68 -39.67
N ILE A 231 -4.71 27.43 -39.26
CA ILE A 231 -5.23 26.93 -37.99
C ILE A 231 -4.26 27.38 -36.90
N THR A 232 -4.61 28.50 -36.28
CA THR A 232 -3.99 29.01 -35.06
C THR A 232 -4.20 28.00 -33.94
N ILE A 233 -3.14 27.26 -33.59
CA ILE A 233 -3.10 26.47 -32.35
C ILE A 233 -2.90 27.48 -31.21
N PRO A 234 -3.79 27.56 -30.20
CA PRO A 234 -3.59 28.40 -29.05
C PRO A 234 -2.35 27.93 -28.27
N ARG A 235 -1.39 28.85 -28.24
CA ARG A 235 -0.14 28.85 -27.48
C ARG A 235 -0.44 28.87 -25.98
N GLU A 236 0.15 27.90 -25.26
CA GLU A 236 0.58 27.97 -23.86
C GLU A 236 -0.39 28.61 -22.85
N ALA A 237 -1.23 27.80 -22.20
CA ALA A 237 -1.59 28.04 -20.80
C ALA A 237 -0.49 27.44 -19.91
N ARG A 238 0.63 28.16 -19.82
CA ARG A 238 1.68 27.93 -18.83
C ARG A 238 1.09 28.34 -17.47
N ILE A 239 0.42 27.40 -16.79
CA ILE A 239 -0.02 27.61 -15.41
C ILE A 239 1.25 27.61 -14.54
N ASN A 240 1.76 28.81 -14.30
CA ASN A 240 2.64 29.11 -13.18
C ASN A 240 1.84 28.92 -11.89
N THR A 241 1.85 27.73 -11.31
CA THR A 241 1.54 27.54 -9.88
C THR A 241 2.83 27.65 -9.08
N ARG A 242 3.37 28.88 -9.05
CA ARG A 242 4.31 29.34 -8.02
C ARG A 242 3.72 30.62 -7.46
N GLU A 243 3.57 30.66 -6.14
CA GLU A 243 2.97 31.73 -5.31
C GLU A 243 1.44 31.69 -5.11
N TYR A 244 1.00 30.77 -4.24
CA TYR A 244 -0.01 31.12 -3.23
C TYR A 244 0.52 30.72 -1.85
N SER A 245 1.53 31.48 -1.41
CA SER A 245 1.90 31.61 -0.01
C SER A 245 1.56 33.04 0.39
N ARG A 246 0.34 33.26 0.90
CA ARG A 246 0.03 34.26 1.93
C ARG A 246 -1.48 34.26 2.23
N ASN A 247 -1.76 34.12 3.52
CA ASN A 247 -2.96 34.56 4.21
C ASN A 247 -4.19 33.66 4.05
N THR A 248 -4.13 32.46 4.62
CA THR A 248 -5.30 31.92 5.33
C THR A 248 -5.15 32.30 6.79
N GLU A 249 -5.74 33.45 7.09
CA GLU A 249 -6.01 33.93 8.43
C GLU A 249 -6.72 32.83 9.23
N LEU A 250 -6.23 32.62 10.46
CA LEU A 250 -6.68 31.60 11.38
C LEU A 250 -8.17 31.77 11.70
N ASP A 251 -9.00 30.83 11.29
CA ASP A 251 -10.23 30.55 12.04
C ASP A 251 -9.83 29.88 13.37
N PRO A 252 -10.10 30.49 14.53
CA PRO A 252 -9.86 29.83 15.80
C PRO A 252 -10.83 28.66 15.98
N PRO A 253 -10.42 27.57 16.65
CA PRO A 253 -11.30 26.44 16.92
C PRO A 253 -12.49 26.86 17.79
N PRO A 254 -13.65 26.18 17.67
CA PRO A 254 -14.81 26.45 18.50
C PRO A 254 -14.47 26.30 19.99
N ARG A 255 -14.69 27.38 20.75
CA ARG A 255 -14.60 27.36 22.21
C ARG A 255 -15.81 26.61 22.75
N TYR A 256 -15.60 25.37 23.20
CA TYR A 256 -16.54 24.71 24.10
C TYR A 256 -16.39 25.34 25.48
N SER A 257 -17.40 26.09 25.89
CA SER A 257 -17.54 26.60 27.25
C SER A 257 -17.57 25.42 28.23
N SER A 258 -16.58 25.36 29.11
CA SER A 258 -16.60 24.52 30.30
C SER A 258 -17.73 24.98 31.22
N GLY A 259 -18.85 24.25 31.16
CA GLY A 259 -19.88 24.31 32.19
C GLY A 259 -19.32 23.78 33.49
N SER A 260 -18.95 24.70 34.39
CA SER A 260 -18.82 24.46 35.81
C SER A 260 -20.20 24.36 36.47
N SER A 261 -20.26 23.62 37.60
CA SER A 261 -21.42 23.33 38.48
C SER A 261 -21.89 21.88 38.31
N LEU A 262 -21.84 20.98 39.30
CA LEU A 262 -22.21 21.10 40.71
C LEU A 262 -21.21 20.32 41.59
N ARG A 263 -20.60 20.93 42.61
CA ARG A 263 -20.94 20.76 44.06
C ARG A 263 -22.10 19.81 44.38
N CYS A 264 -21.76 18.64 44.92
CA CYS A 264 -22.29 18.08 46.17
C CYS A 264 -21.23 17.14 46.76
#